data_AF-A0A821K806-F1
#
_entry.id   AF-A0A821K806-F1
#
_cell.length_a   1.000
_cell.length_b   1.000
_cell.length_c   1.000
_cell.angle_alpha   90.00
_cell.angle_beta   90.00
_cell.angle_gamma   90.00
#
_symmetry.space_group_name_H-M   'P 1'
#
loop_
_entity.id
_entity.type
_entity.pdbx_description
1 polymer ?
#
loop_
_entity_poly.entity_id
_entity_poly.type
_entity_poly.pdbx_seq_one_letter_code
_entity_poly.pdbx_strand_id
1 'polypeptide(L)'
;MSRQRRRRIAENYLVIWVDENIDMANEDCQNTLAQLRGVVNQVNSCTTVEECVQQLNENSQEISFVISSGALAQRLVPNIHNVPKLDAIYIYCDKRQQHEAWTTNSTKIKGVYTSIKSICEALQLIVKRCNQDNMSLSIIDVHDGDSTETFNQLEPSFMYTQILKEILLDMEYGQEAMKTMITFWQQEYQGNAQATKIIDEFQRTYHPSKAIW
;
A
#
# COMPACT_ATOMS: atom_id res chain seq x y z
N MET A 1 9.88 -22.93 10.97
CA MET A 1 10.55 -22.15 9.90
C MET A 1 9.46 -21.41 9.13
N SER A 2 9.25 -20.13 9.46
CA SER A 2 8.21 -19.30 8.84
C SER A 2 8.64 -18.93 7.42
N ARG A 3 7.81 -19.30 6.43
CA ARG A 3 7.95 -18.82 5.05
C ARG A 3 7.74 -17.30 5.05
N GLN A 4 8.82 -16.55 4.88
CA GLN A 4 8.78 -15.10 4.70
C GLN A 4 8.06 -14.81 3.38
N ARG A 5 6.78 -14.42 3.48
CA ARG A 5 5.91 -14.07 2.37
C ARG A 5 6.50 -12.82 1.70
N ARG A 6 7.02 -12.94 0.48
CA ARG A 6 7.36 -11.77 -0.36
C ARG A 6 6.04 -11.11 -0.78
N ARG A 7 5.62 -10.08 -0.04
CA ARG A 7 4.49 -9.20 -0.39
C ARG A 7 4.93 -8.23 -1.50
N ARG A 8 4.01 -7.92 -2.43
CA ARG A 8 4.28 -6.98 -3.55
C ARG A 8 4.35 -5.55 -3.03
N ILE A 9 4.97 -4.66 -3.78
CA ILE A 9 5.40 -3.35 -3.29
C ILE A 9 4.21 -2.38 -3.01
N ALA A 10 3.10 -2.51 -3.75
CA ALA A 10 1.83 -1.84 -3.42
C ALA A 10 1.17 -2.36 -2.13
N GLU A 11 1.59 -3.54 -1.65
CA GLU A 11 1.07 -4.24 -0.47
C GLU A 11 1.92 -3.98 0.79
N ASN A 12 2.91 -3.07 0.71
CA ASN A 12 3.80 -2.73 1.82
C ASN A 12 3.36 -1.49 2.61
N TYR A 13 2.14 -0.97 2.40
CA TYR A 13 1.67 0.23 3.09
C TYR A 13 0.64 -0.09 4.17
N LEU A 14 0.97 0.31 5.39
CA LEU A 14 0.07 0.29 6.54
C LEU A 14 -0.41 1.71 6.83
N VAL A 15 -1.72 1.93 6.89
CA VAL A 15 -2.29 3.14 7.49
C VAL A 15 -2.74 2.83 8.91
N ILE A 16 -2.30 3.63 9.87
CA ILE A 16 -2.75 3.58 11.26
C ILE A 16 -3.60 4.84 11.51
N TRP A 17 -4.89 4.66 11.72
CA TRP A 17 -5.82 5.72 12.08
C TRP A 17 -5.94 5.82 13.60
N VAL A 18 -5.59 6.97 14.16
CA VAL A 18 -5.44 7.18 15.60
C VAL A 18 -6.37 8.30 16.06
N ASP A 19 -7.44 7.96 16.77
CA ASP A 19 -8.37 8.91 17.36
C ASP A 19 -8.97 8.36 18.67
N GLU A 20 -9.14 9.20 19.68
CA GLU A 20 -9.69 8.79 20.99
C GLU A 20 -11.16 8.35 20.90
N ASN A 21 -11.88 8.79 19.85
CA ASN A 21 -13.31 8.57 19.67
C ASN A 21 -13.64 7.57 18.56
N ILE A 22 -12.68 6.71 18.16
CA ILE A 22 -12.98 5.66 17.18
C ILE A 22 -13.97 4.68 17.79
N ASP A 23 -15.17 4.67 17.24
CA ASP A 23 -16.18 3.66 17.51
C ASP A 23 -16.49 2.90 16.21
N MET A 24 -16.11 1.63 16.16
CA MET A 24 -16.36 0.77 15.00
C MET A 24 -17.87 0.51 14.76
N ALA A 25 -18.75 0.79 15.72
CA ALA A 25 -20.20 0.72 15.49
C ALA A 25 -20.75 1.99 14.82
N ASN A 26 -19.99 3.09 14.79
CA ASN A 26 -20.39 4.37 14.23
C ASN A 26 -20.26 4.37 12.69
N GLU A 27 -21.31 4.84 12.00
CA GLU A 27 -21.37 4.92 10.54
C GLU A 27 -20.27 5.82 9.94
N ASP A 28 -19.94 6.93 10.58
CA ASP A 28 -18.88 7.85 10.14
C ASP A 28 -17.49 7.20 10.23
N CYS A 29 -17.27 6.40 11.28
CA CYS A 29 -16.03 5.64 11.44
C CYS A 29 -15.92 4.54 10.38
N GLN A 30 -17.03 3.83 10.12
CA GLN A 30 -17.09 2.81 9.06
C GLN A 30 -16.86 3.42 7.67
N ASN A 31 -17.45 4.58 7.39
CA ASN A 31 -17.25 5.30 6.14
C ASN A 31 -15.80 5.76 5.98
N THR A 32 -15.19 6.28 7.04
CA THR A 32 -13.78 6.67 7.05
C THR A 32 -12.87 5.47 6.77
N LEU A 33 -13.09 4.34 7.44
CA LEU A 33 -12.35 3.10 7.20
C LEU A 33 -12.53 2.59 5.77
N ALA A 34 -13.75 2.64 5.23
CA ALA A 34 -14.03 2.22 3.86
C ALA A 34 -13.29 3.10 2.83
N GLN A 35 -13.21 4.41 3.05
CA GLN A 35 -12.45 5.32 2.20
C GLN A 35 -10.95 5.03 2.25
N LEU A 36 -10.39 4.81 3.45
CA LEU A 36 -8.98 4.48 3.61
C LEU A 36 -8.62 3.13 2.98
N ARG A 37 -9.49 2.10 3.15
CA ARG A 37 -9.33 0.78 2.53
C ARG A 37 -9.43 0.79 1.00
N GLY A 38 -10.04 1.83 0.43
CA GLY A 38 -10.02 2.04 -1.01
C GLY A 38 -8.68 2.55 -1.55
N VAL A 39 -7.78 3.01 -0.68
CA VAL A 39 -6.45 3.51 -1.06
C VAL A 39 -5.35 2.53 -0.70
N VAL A 40 -5.41 1.95 0.50
CA VAL A 40 -4.44 0.96 0.99
C VAL A 40 -5.16 -0.28 1.48
N ASN A 41 -4.52 -1.43 1.40
CA ASN A 41 -5.16 -2.69 1.82
C ASN A 41 -5.24 -2.82 3.34
N GLN A 42 -4.21 -2.35 4.05
CA GLN A 42 -4.08 -2.54 5.49
C GLN A 42 -4.33 -1.22 6.21
N VAL A 43 -5.43 -1.19 6.96
CA VAL A 43 -5.81 -0.06 7.80
C VAL A 43 -6.07 -0.59 9.21
N ASN A 44 -5.25 -0.14 10.16
CA ASN A 44 -5.46 -0.40 11.57
C ASN A 44 -6.02 0.86 12.24
N SER A 45 -6.76 0.67 13.33
CA SER A 45 -7.20 1.75 14.21
C SER A 45 -6.49 1.65 15.55
N CYS A 46 -6.22 2.78 16.18
CA CYS A 46 -5.76 2.88 17.56
C CYS A 46 -6.54 3.96 18.29
N THR A 47 -6.88 3.73 19.56
CA THR A 47 -7.52 4.76 20.39
C THR A 47 -6.56 5.45 21.35
N THR A 48 -5.36 4.89 21.52
CA THR A 48 -4.33 5.41 22.44
C THR A 48 -2.98 5.59 21.76
N VAL A 49 -2.13 6.41 22.36
CA VAL A 49 -0.75 6.65 21.90
C VAL A 49 0.06 5.36 22.00
N GLU A 50 -0.10 4.63 23.10
CA GLU A 50 0.62 3.40 23.41
C GLU A 50 0.30 2.31 22.39
N GLU A 51 -0.97 2.14 22.03
CA GLU A 51 -1.40 1.18 21.01
C GLU A 51 -0.79 1.52 19.64
N CYS A 52 -0.78 2.80 19.25
CA CYS A 52 -0.16 3.23 18.00
C CYS A 52 1.35 2.95 17.98
N VAL A 53 2.05 3.25 19.08
CA VAL A 53 3.48 2.96 19.21
C VAL A 53 3.75 1.46 19.15
N GLN A 54 2.92 0.64 19.79
CA GLN A 54 3.05 -0.81 19.73
C GLN A 54 2.91 -1.32 18.29
N GLN A 55 1.87 -0.92 17.56
CA GLN A 55 1.68 -1.32 16.17
C GLN A 55 2.82 -0.84 15.26
N LEU A 56 3.36 0.36 15.51
CA LEU A 56 4.56 0.85 14.84
C LEU A 56 5.85 0.13 15.26
N ASN A 57 5.87 -0.66 16.32
CA ASN A 57 7.04 -1.44 16.72
C ASN A 57 6.91 -2.93 16.38
N GLU A 58 5.73 -3.39 15.98
CA GLU A 58 5.54 -4.75 15.47
C GLU A 58 6.46 -4.98 14.26
N ASN A 59 7.03 -6.19 14.17
CA ASN A 59 8.00 -6.60 13.13
C ASN A 59 7.32 -6.75 11.76
N SER A 60 6.82 -5.64 11.21
CA SER A 60 6.41 -5.49 9.82
C SER A 60 7.47 -4.72 9.04
N GLN A 61 7.76 -5.19 7.82
CA GLN A 61 8.60 -4.49 6.84
C GLN A 61 7.79 -3.41 6.08
N GLU A 62 6.58 -3.11 6.54
CA GLU A 62 5.62 -2.23 5.89
C GLU A 62 5.94 -0.76 6.21
N ILE A 63 5.97 0.08 5.17
CA ILE A 63 6.00 1.53 5.31
C ILE A 63 4.67 1.95 5.94
N SER A 64 4.74 2.72 7.03
CA SER A 64 3.58 3.12 7.81
C SER A 64 3.26 4.59 7.61
N PHE A 65 1.96 4.88 7.52
CA PHE A 65 1.38 6.22 7.53
C PHE A 65 0.47 6.35 8.74
N VAL A 66 0.55 7.47 9.45
CA VAL A 66 -0.32 7.74 10.61
C VAL A 66 -1.29 8.85 10.27
N ILE A 67 -2.57 8.64 10.55
CA ILE A 67 -3.62 9.66 10.47
C ILE A 67 -4.12 9.90 11.88
N SER A 68 -4.07 11.13 12.38
CA SER A 68 -4.52 11.43 13.74
C SER A 68 -5.24 12.76 13.86
N SER A 69 -6.11 12.90 14.87
CA SER A 69 -6.74 14.20 15.17
C SER A 69 -5.74 15.20 15.75
N GLY A 70 -6.01 16.50 15.59
CA GLY A 70 -5.08 17.57 15.96
C GLY A 70 -4.54 17.48 17.40
N ALA A 71 -5.44 17.28 18.37
CA ALA A 71 -5.06 17.23 19.79
C ALA A 71 -4.30 15.95 20.17
N LEU A 72 -4.65 14.81 19.56
CA LEU A 72 -3.97 13.54 19.81
C LEU A 72 -2.62 13.48 19.11
N ALA A 73 -2.54 13.97 17.87
CA ALA A 73 -1.31 14.07 17.10
C ALA A 73 -0.22 14.84 17.85
N GLN A 74 -0.57 15.92 18.56
CA GLN A 74 0.40 16.72 19.32
C GLN A 74 1.08 15.90 20.43
N ARG A 75 0.36 14.97 21.06
CA ARG A 75 0.91 14.03 22.06
C ARG A 75 1.63 12.85 21.41
N LEU A 76 1.14 12.40 20.26
CA LEU A 76 1.64 11.21 19.55
C LEU A 76 2.99 11.47 18.87
N VAL A 77 3.13 12.59 18.15
CA VAL A 77 4.28 12.89 17.27
C VAL A 77 5.64 12.76 17.98
N PRO A 78 5.85 13.29 19.21
CA PRO A 78 7.11 13.12 19.93
C PRO A 78 7.51 11.66 20.14
N ASN A 79 6.56 10.73 20.23
CA ASN A 79 6.82 9.32 20.47
C ASN A 79 7.15 8.54 19.18
N ILE A 80 6.64 8.98 18.03
CA ILE A 80 6.70 8.21 16.78
C ILE A 80 7.60 8.83 15.70
N HIS A 81 7.97 10.11 15.82
CA HIS A 81 8.72 10.83 14.77
C HIS A 81 10.04 10.15 14.37
N ASN A 82 10.71 9.46 15.29
CA ASN A 82 11.99 8.79 15.00
C ASN A 82 11.84 7.35 14.48
N VAL A 83 10.62 6.82 14.38
CA VAL A 83 10.39 5.45 13.87
C VAL A 83 10.78 5.39 12.38
N PRO A 84 11.77 4.59 11.96
CA PRO A 84 12.27 4.63 10.58
C PRO A 84 11.23 4.28 9.52
N LYS A 85 10.34 3.31 9.82
CA LYS A 85 9.29 2.89 8.88
C LYS A 85 8.09 3.84 8.80
N LEU A 86 8.02 4.86 9.67
CA LEU A 86 6.99 5.89 9.59
C LEU A 86 7.42 6.93 8.55
N ASP A 87 6.73 6.96 7.41
CA ASP A 87 7.05 7.87 6.30
C ASP A 87 6.35 9.23 6.45
N ALA A 88 5.07 9.20 6.78
CA ALA A 88 4.25 10.41 6.89
C ALA A 88 3.19 10.35 8.00
N ILE A 89 2.91 11.53 8.53
CA ILE A 89 1.85 11.81 9.49
C ILE A 89 0.89 12.82 8.86
N TYR A 90 -0.39 12.49 8.85
CA TYR A 90 -1.48 13.32 8.37
C TYR A 90 -2.36 13.70 9.56
N ILE A 91 -2.72 14.98 9.64
CA ILE A 91 -3.58 15.46 10.72
C ILE A 91 -4.97 15.71 10.15
N TYR A 92 -5.97 15.05 10.72
CA TYR A 92 -7.38 15.26 10.39
C TYR A 92 -8.01 16.17 11.44
N CYS A 93 -8.32 17.41 11.09
CA CYS A 93 -8.86 18.38 12.04
C CYS A 93 -9.63 19.51 11.33
N ASP A 94 -10.83 19.81 11.82
CA ASP A 94 -11.66 20.92 11.34
C ASP A 94 -11.05 22.30 11.66
N LYS A 95 -10.25 22.40 12.72
CA LYS A 95 -9.68 23.65 13.25
C LYS A 95 -8.22 23.83 12.83
N ARG A 96 -8.00 23.89 11.52
CA ARG A 96 -6.67 23.98 10.88
C ARG A 96 -5.74 25.02 11.52
N GLN A 97 -6.24 26.24 11.73
CA GLN A 97 -5.43 27.37 12.22
C GLN A 97 -4.89 27.21 13.65
N GLN A 98 -5.54 26.41 14.51
CA GLN A 98 -5.13 26.26 15.91
C GLN A 98 -3.94 25.31 16.08
N HIS A 99 -3.67 24.47 15.08
CA HIS A 99 -2.68 23.41 15.18
C HIS A 99 -1.55 23.52 14.15
N GLU A 100 -1.63 24.41 13.16
CA GLU A 100 -0.55 24.58 12.16
C GLU A 100 0.80 24.97 12.78
N ALA A 101 0.81 25.79 13.84
CA ALA A 101 2.04 26.33 14.42
C ALA A 101 3.01 25.27 14.98
N TRP A 102 2.51 24.15 15.52
CA TRP A 102 3.39 23.08 16.02
C TRP A 102 3.72 22.03 14.96
N THR A 103 2.90 21.95 13.89
CA THR A 103 3.10 20.96 12.82
C THR A 103 4.34 21.22 11.98
N THR A 104 4.79 22.47 11.91
CA THR A 104 6.03 22.86 11.22
C THR A 104 7.30 22.30 11.88
N ASN A 105 7.20 21.81 13.12
CA ASN A 105 8.36 21.32 13.87
C ASN A 105 8.78 19.90 13.48
N SER A 106 7.97 19.18 12.70
CA SER A 106 8.27 17.79 12.29
C SER A 106 8.18 17.64 10.78
N THR A 107 9.27 17.18 10.16
CA THR A 107 9.37 16.94 8.71
C THR A 107 8.50 15.77 8.22
N LYS A 108 8.06 14.92 9.15
CA LYS A 108 7.16 13.79 8.86
C LYS A 108 5.70 14.21 8.78
N ILE A 109 5.32 15.38 9.30
CA ILE A 109 3.95 15.87 9.16
C ILE A 109 3.80 16.43 7.74
N LYS A 110 2.93 15.80 6.94
CA LYS A 110 2.73 16.17 5.53
C LYS A 110 1.55 17.12 5.30
N GLY A 111 0.73 17.35 6.33
CA GLY A 111 -0.28 18.39 6.29
C GLY A 111 -1.42 18.19 7.29
N VAL A 112 -2.22 19.25 7.39
CA VAL A 112 -3.47 19.29 8.16
C VAL A 112 -4.63 19.37 7.18
N TYR A 113 -5.59 18.48 7.32
CA TYR A 113 -6.69 18.26 6.41
C TYR A 113 -8.02 18.31 7.16
N THR A 114 -9.03 18.89 6.54
CA THR A 114 -10.40 18.98 7.06
C THR A 114 -11.31 17.89 6.49
N SER A 115 -10.80 17.03 5.61
CA SER A 115 -11.55 15.90 5.05
C SER A 115 -10.65 14.68 4.89
N ILE A 116 -11.18 13.50 5.23
CA ILE A 116 -10.52 12.22 4.99
C ILE A 116 -10.26 12.02 3.49
N LYS A 117 -11.18 12.47 2.63
CA LYS A 117 -11.02 12.40 1.18
C LYS A 117 -9.73 13.04 0.69
N SER A 118 -9.39 14.24 1.20
CA SER A 118 -8.14 14.91 0.82
C SER A 118 -6.89 14.15 1.30
N ILE A 119 -6.98 13.46 2.45
CA ILE A 119 -5.89 12.57 2.91
C ILE A 119 -5.79 11.36 1.98
N CYS A 120 -6.91 10.74 1.60
CA CYS A 120 -6.95 9.65 0.63
C CYS A 120 -6.30 10.05 -0.71
N GLU A 121 -6.58 11.24 -1.23
CA GLU A 121 -5.97 11.75 -2.46
C GLU A 121 -4.45 11.91 -2.32
N ALA A 122 -3.97 12.43 -1.18
CA ALA A 122 -2.54 12.55 -0.89
C ALA A 122 -1.86 11.17 -0.80
N LEU A 123 -2.48 10.22 -0.09
CA LEU A 123 -2.00 8.84 0.01
C LEU A 123 -1.96 8.15 -1.36
N GLN A 124 -2.99 8.32 -2.19
CA GLN A 124 -3.04 7.75 -3.55
C GLN A 124 -1.89 8.24 -4.41
N LEU A 125 -1.50 9.52 -4.30
CA LEU A 125 -0.37 10.06 -5.05
C LEU A 125 0.95 9.40 -4.65
N ILE A 126 1.16 9.14 -3.36
CA ILE A 126 2.36 8.47 -2.85
C ILE A 126 2.39 7.02 -3.31
N VAL A 127 1.29 6.29 -3.11
CA VAL A 127 1.17 4.89 -3.54
C VAL A 127 1.37 4.76 -5.04
N LYS A 128 0.81 5.68 -5.85
CA LYS A 128 0.99 5.69 -7.31
C LYS A 128 2.45 5.91 -7.71
N ARG A 129 3.15 6.88 -7.11
CA ARG A 129 4.56 7.14 -7.43
C ARG A 129 5.42 5.93 -7.09
N CYS A 130 5.27 5.40 -5.88
CA CYS A 130 6.03 4.22 -5.49
C CYS A 130 5.70 2.99 -6.35
N ASN A 131 4.46 2.82 -6.80
CA ASN A 131 4.12 1.74 -7.73
C ASN A 131 4.70 1.96 -9.14
N GLN A 132 4.73 3.20 -9.64
CA GLN A 132 5.35 3.52 -10.94
C GLN A 132 6.86 3.25 -10.92
N ASP A 133 7.54 3.58 -9.81
CA ASP A 133 8.99 3.37 -9.66
C ASP A 133 9.32 1.87 -9.47
N ASN A 134 8.42 1.09 -8.87
CA ASN A 134 8.65 -0.32 -8.51
C ASN A 134 8.00 -1.36 -9.43
N MET A 135 7.14 -0.94 -10.36
CA MET A 135 6.60 -1.80 -11.43
C MET A 135 7.47 -1.76 -12.70
N SER A 136 8.67 -1.18 -12.60
CA SER A 136 9.74 -1.40 -13.56
C SER A 136 10.21 -2.85 -13.42
N LEU A 137 9.65 -3.75 -14.25
CA LEU A 137 10.42 -4.90 -14.74
C LEU A 137 11.55 -4.31 -15.59
N SER A 138 12.63 -3.82 -14.98
CA SER A 138 13.80 -3.37 -15.75
C SER A 138 14.47 -4.60 -16.32
N ILE A 139 13.98 -4.99 -17.49
CA ILE A 139 14.58 -6.05 -18.30
C ILE A 139 15.88 -5.51 -18.91
N ILE A 140 15.98 -4.19 -19.15
CA ILE A 140 17.13 -3.52 -19.77
C ILE A 140 17.87 -2.69 -18.73
N ASP A 141 19.19 -2.84 -18.69
CA ASP A 141 20.08 -2.02 -17.86
C ASP A 141 20.20 -0.62 -18.51
N VAL A 142 19.80 0.44 -17.79
CA VAL A 142 19.95 1.82 -18.27
C VAL A 142 21.38 2.28 -17.93
N HIS A 143 22.36 1.65 -18.56
CA HIS A 143 23.70 2.22 -18.67
C HIS A 143 23.79 2.96 -20.01
N ASP A 144 23.32 4.21 -19.99
CA ASP A 144 23.68 5.21 -20.98
C ASP A 144 25.10 5.68 -20.65
N GLY A 145 26.08 5.28 -21.46
CA GLY A 145 27.47 5.73 -21.30
C GLY A 145 28.50 4.71 -21.73
N ASP A 146 28.81 4.72 -23.02
CA ASP A 146 30.14 4.45 -23.58
C ASP A 146 30.76 3.07 -23.28
N SER A 147 30.51 2.09 -24.14
CA SER A 147 31.56 1.15 -24.52
C SER A 147 31.22 0.43 -25.83
N THR A 148 32.09 0.65 -26.80
CA THR A 148 32.19 -0.04 -28.07
C THR A 148 32.69 -1.48 -27.87
N GLU A 149 31.97 -2.40 -27.22
CA GLU A 149 32.40 -3.81 -27.19
C GLU A 149 31.26 -4.84 -27.32
N THR A 150 31.30 -5.55 -28.45
CA THR A 150 30.76 -6.90 -28.71
C THR A 150 29.23 -7.12 -28.75
N PHE A 151 28.67 -6.93 -29.96
CA PHE A 151 27.37 -7.46 -30.43
C PHE A 151 27.23 -9.02 -30.39
N ASN A 152 28.15 -9.74 -29.74
CA ASN A 152 28.19 -11.21 -29.72
C ASN A 152 27.71 -11.83 -28.39
N GLN A 153 27.26 -11.02 -27.42
CA GLN A 153 26.62 -11.51 -26.22
C GLN A 153 25.13 -11.22 -26.33
N LEU A 154 24.30 -12.26 -26.44
CA LEU A 154 22.85 -12.12 -26.29
C LEU A 154 22.61 -11.43 -24.95
N GLU A 155 21.96 -10.27 -25.02
CA GLU A 155 21.64 -9.48 -23.83
C GLU A 155 20.92 -10.41 -22.83
N PRO A 156 21.40 -10.56 -21.58
CA PRO A 156 20.80 -11.47 -20.59
C PRO A 156 19.29 -11.27 -20.44
N SER A 157 18.83 -10.04 -20.65
CA SER A 157 17.44 -9.62 -20.73
C SER A 157 16.61 -10.38 -21.78
N PHE A 158 17.16 -10.61 -22.96
CA PHE A 158 16.55 -11.40 -24.02
C PHE A 158 16.42 -12.85 -23.58
N MET A 159 17.45 -13.42 -22.96
CA MET A 159 17.40 -14.78 -22.42
C MET A 159 16.33 -14.93 -21.33
N TYR A 160 16.25 -14.00 -20.38
CA TYR A 160 15.20 -14.00 -19.36
C TYR A 160 13.81 -13.85 -19.97
N THR A 161 13.67 -13.03 -21.00
CA THR A 161 12.41 -12.85 -21.72
C THR A 161 11.99 -14.12 -22.45
N GLN A 162 12.92 -14.82 -23.12
CA GLN A 162 12.62 -16.08 -23.78
C GLN A 162 12.24 -17.18 -22.78
N ILE A 163 12.98 -17.30 -21.67
CA ILE A 163 12.67 -18.27 -20.61
C ILE A 163 11.30 -17.96 -19.98
N LEU A 164 11.01 -16.69 -19.68
CA LEU A 164 9.72 -16.28 -19.13
C LEU A 164 8.58 -16.59 -20.10
N LYS A 165 8.78 -16.31 -21.40
CA LYS A 165 7.81 -16.62 -22.47
C LYS A 165 7.54 -18.13 -22.54
N GLU A 166 8.58 -18.95 -22.56
CA GLU A 166 8.45 -20.42 -22.57
C GLU A 166 7.69 -20.92 -21.34
N ILE A 167 8.07 -20.46 -20.14
CA ILE A 167 7.36 -20.82 -18.90
C ILE A 167 5.87 -20.45 -19.00
N LEU A 168 5.53 -19.24 -19.43
CA LEU A 168 4.14 -18.79 -19.50
C LEU A 168 3.31 -19.54 -20.54
N LEU A 169 3.92 -19.95 -21.67
CA LEU A 169 3.25 -20.69 -22.73
C LEU A 169 3.10 -22.18 -22.42
N ASP A 170 4.09 -22.76 -21.73
CA ASP A 170 4.11 -24.19 -21.39
C ASP A 170 3.40 -24.49 -20.07
N MET A 171 3.04 -23.46 -19.30
CA MET A 171 2.24 -23.63 -18.08
C MET A 171 0.84 -24.15 -18.41
N GLU A 172 0.53 -25.36 -17.97
CA GLU A 172 -0.82 -25.92 -18.04
C GLU A 172 -1.72 -25.28 -16.98
N TYR A 173 -2.65 -24.41 -17.41
CA TYR A 173 -3.65 -23.81 -16.54
C TYR A 173 -4.92 -24.65 -16.52
N GLY A 174 -5.06 -25.49 -15.48
CA GLY A 174 -6.31 -26.19 -15.21
C GLY A 174 -7.41 -25.27 -14.66
N GLN A 175 -8.67 -25.72 -14.71
CA GLN A 175 -9.82 -25.02 -14.12
C GLN A 175 -9.63 -24.71 -12.62
N GLU A 176 -8.87 -25.54 -11.92
CA GLU A 176 -8.54 -25.34 -10.50
C GLU A 176 -7.58 -24.16 -10.26
N ALA A 177 -6.72 -23.81 -11.21
CA ALA A 177 -5.75 -22.73 -11.04
C ALA A 177 -6.44 -21.37 -10.81
N MET A 178 -7.50 -21.09 -11.57
CA MET A 178 -8.32 -19.89 -11.38
C MET A 178 -8.96 -19.87 -10.00
N LYS A 179 -9.54 -21.00 -9.57
CA LYS A 179 -10.16 -21.12 -8.25
C LYS A 179 -9.16 -20.92 -7.11
N THR A 180 -7.95 -21.48 -7.23
CA THR A 180 -6.86 -21.27 -6.26
C THR A 180 -6.46 -19.79 -6.20
N MET A 181 -6.36 -19.12 -7.35
CA MET A 181 -6.02 -17.70 -7.41
C MET A 181 -7.09 -16.82 -6.76
N ILE A 182 -8.37 -17.07 -7.05
CA ILE A 182 -9.50 -16.37 -6.42
C ILE A 182 -9.48 -16.58 -4.91
N THR A 183 -9.32 -17.83 -4.46
CA THR A 183 -9.29 -18.17 -3.03
C THR A 183 -8.15 -17.43 -2.32
N PHE A 184 -6.97 -17.40 -2.94
CA PHE A 184 -5.82 -16.68 -2.42
C PHE A 184 -6.11 -15.17 -2.28
N TRP A 185 -6.70 -14.53 -3.29
CA TRP A 185 -7.03 -13.11 -3.23
C TRP A 185 -8.14 -12.81 -2.21
N GLN A 186 -9.18 -13.64 -2.13
CA GLN A 186 -10.24 -13.45 -1.12
C GLN A 186 -9.68 -13.50 0.30
N GLN A 187 -8.72 -14.38 0.56
CA GLN A 187 -8.02 -14.43 1.85
C GLN A 187 -7.13 -13.21 2.07
N GLU A 188 -6.37 -12.78 1.06
CA GLU A 188 -5.43 -11.67 1.22
C GLU A 188 -6.13 -10.33 1.41
N TYR A 189 -7.28 -10.13 0.75
CA TYR A 189 -8.04 -8.88 0.77
C TYR A 189 -9.25 -8.93 1.70
N GLN A 190 -9.25 -9.83 2.68
CA GLN A 190 -10.34 -9.96 3.64
C GLN A 190 -10.60 -8.64 4.37
N GLY A 191 -11.86 -8.19 4.38
CA GLY A 191 -12.26 -6.92 5.01
C GLY A 191 -12.11 -5.67 4.13
N ASN A 192 -11.57 -5.81 2.91
CA ASN A 192 -11.59 -4.75 1.89
C ASN A 192 -12.74 -4.97 0.90
N ALA A 193 -13.89 -4.36 1.18
CA ALA A 193 -15.10 -4.52 0.37
C ALA A 193 -14.93 -4.08 -1.10
N GLN A 194 -14.04 -3.12 -1.39
CA GLN A 194 -13.79 -2.70 -2.77
C GLN A 194 -13.01 -3.76 -3.53
N ALA A 195 -11.92 -4.28 -2.94
CA ALA A 195 -11.15 -5.36 -3.52
C ALA A 195 -12.01 -6.63 -3.71
N THR A 196 -12.85 -6.97 -2.73
CA THR A 196 -13.79 -8.10 -2.84
C THR A 196 -14.72 -7.95 -4.05
N LYS A 197 -15.31 -6.76 -4.25
CA LYS A 197 -16.16 -6.51 -5.44
C LYS A 197 -15.42 -6.70 -6.76
N ILE A 198 -14.17 -6.25 -6.84
CA ILE A 198 -13.33 -6.42 -8.04
C ILE A 198 -13.02 -7.90 -8.28
N ILE A 199 -12.68 -8.65 -7.22
CA ILE A 199 -12.39 -10.09 -7.32
C ILE A 199 -13.64 -10.86 -7.77
N ASP A 200 -14.80 -10.56 -7.19
CA ASP A 200 -16.07 -11.20 -7.54
C ASP A 200 -16.49 -10.87 -8.99
N GLU A 201 -16.31 -9.62 -9.41
CA GLU A 201 -16.56 -9.21 -10.79
C GLU A 201 -15.64 -9.94 -11.76
N PHE A 202 -14.33 -10.01 -11.46
CA PHE A 202 -13.37 -10.74 -12.27
C PHE A 202 -13.74 -12.22 -12.37
N GLN A 203 -14.07 -12.88 -11.24
CA GLN A 203 -14.48 -14.28 -11.23
C GLN A 203 -15.70 -14.54 -12.11
N ARG A 204 -16.68 -13.62 -12.10
CA ARG A 204 -17.94 -13.76 -12.85
C ARG A 204 -17.78 -13.45 -14.34
N THR A 205 -16.92 -12.50 -14.70
CA THR A 205 -16.86 -11.92 -16.06
C THR A 205 -15.68 -12.43 -16.88
N TYR A 206 -14.66 -13.00 -16.25
CA TYR A 206 -13.51 -13.57 -16.93
C TYR A 206 -13.91 -14.80 -17.76
N HIS A 207 -13.48 -14.81 -19.01
CA HIS A 207 -13.56 -15.97 -19.89
C HIS A 207 -12.21 -16.18 -20.57
N PRO A 208 -11.71 -17.43 -20.66
CA PRO A 208 -10.44 -17.72 -21.33
C PRO A 208 -10.40 -17.21 -22.79
N SER A 209 -11.54 -17.18 -23.47
CA SER A 209 -11.66 -16.66 -24.84
C SER A 209 -11.47 -15.14 -24.97
N LYS A 210 -11.49 -14.40 -23.86
CA LYS A 210 -11.24 -12.95 -23.79
C LYS A 210 -9.85 -12.63 -23.24
N ALA A 211 -9.01 -13.64 -22.98
CA ALA A 211 -7.64 -13.41 -22.55
C ALA A 211 -6.83 -12.70 -23.64
N ILE A 212 -5.85 -11.90 -23.23
CA ILE A 212 -4.88 -11.29 -24.15
C ILE A 212 -4.01 -12.42 -24.69
N TRP A 213 -3.96 -12.55 -26.02
CA TRP A 213 -3.13 -13.50 -26.77
C TRP A 213 -1.80 -12.87 -27.17
#